data_AF-A0A975BJR5-F1
#
_entry.id   AF-A0A975BJR5-F1
#
_cell.length_a   1.000
_cell.length_b   1.000
_cell.length_c   1.000
_cell.angle_alpha   90.00
_cell.angle_beta   90.00
_cell.angle_gamma   90.00
#
_symmetry.space_group_name_H-M   'P 1'
#
loop_
_entity.id
_entity.type
_entity.pdbx_description
1 polymer ?
#
loop_
_entity_poly.entity_id
_entity_poly.type
_entity_poly.pdbx_seq_one_letter_code
_entity_poly.pdbx_strand_id
1 'polypeptide(L)'
;MAKLGTKKKPAIVRVQTEERGAEIASICEKHGWHYIIGFEPDKPEDTSDIDRLLNPVTPKKIENKIGRNDPCPCGSGKKYKKCCGI
;
A
#
# COMPACT_ATOMS: atom_id res chain seq x y z
N MET A 1 -1.13 9.90 -7.95
CA MET A 1 -1.26 8.43 -7.98
C MET A 1 -2.68 8.09 -7.57
N ALA A 2 -3.54 7.63 -8.50
CA ALA A 2 -4.93 7.30 -8.16
C ALA A 2 -4.95 5.98 -7.37
N LYS A 3 -5.62 5.98 -6.21
CA LYS A 3 -5.84 4.78 -5.40
C LYS A 3 -6.62 3.75 -6.23
N LEU A 4 -6.24 2.49 -6.12
CA LEU A 4 -7.01 1.34 -6.63
C LEU A 4 -8.45 1.43 -6.07
N GLY A 5 -9.46 1.10 -6.87
CA GLY A 5 -10.87 1.21 -6.50
C GLY A 5 -11.55 2.56 -6.79
N THR A 6 -10.92 3.48 -7.51
CA THR A 6 -11.54 4.76 -7.94
C THR A 6 -12.17 4.64 -9.34
N LYS A 7 -13.11 5.53 -9.72
CA LYS A 7 -13.75 5.55 -11.07
C LYS A 7 -12.78 5.44 -12.27
N LYS A 8 -11.50 5.82 -12.10
CA LYS A 8 -10.45 5.76 -13.13
C LYS A 8 -9.61 4.47 -13.09
N LYS A 9 -9.67 3.70 -12.00
CA LYS A 9 -8.96 2.42 -11.79
C LYS A 9 -9.87 1.47 -11.00
N PRO A 10 -10.88 0.84 -11.66
CA PRO A 10 -11.66 -0.20 -11.00
C PRO A 10 -10.77 -1.38 -10.63
N ALA A 11 -11.05 -2.02 -9.50
CA ALA A 11 -10.42 -3.29 -9.14
C ALA A 11 -10.95 -4.38 -10.07
N ILE A 12 -10.08 -4.93 -10.92
CA ILE A 12 -10.46 -6.03 -11.81
C ILE A 12 -10.16 -7.29 -11.04
N VAL A 13 -11.21 -8.06 -10.74
CA VAL A 13 -11.07 -9.26 -9.93
C VAL A 13 -11.53 -10.44 -10.75
N ARG A 14 -10.66 -11.44 -10.87
CA ARG A 14 -10.99 -12.72 -11.48
C ARG A 14 -11.14 -13.77 -10.39
N VAL A 15 -12.32 -14.37 -10.32
CA VAL A 15 -12.65 -15.40 -9.33
C VAL A 15 -13.02 -16.70 -10.05
N GLN A 16 -12.61 -17.82 -9.47
CA GLN A 16 -12.96 -19.16 -9.96
C GLN A 16 -14.21 -19.72 -9.28
N THR A 17 -14.56 -19.21 -8.09
CA THR A 17 -15.73 -19.66 -7.32
C THR A 17 -16.65 -18.50 -6.98
N GLU A 18 -17.95 -18.81 -6.89
CA GLU A 18 -18.99 -17.84 -6.49
C GLU A 18 -18.76 -17.33 -5.05
N GLU A 19 -18.21 -18.18 -4.18
CA GLU A 19 -17.88 -17.82 -2.80
C GLU A 19 -16.83 -16.71 -2.72
N ARG A 20 -15.78 -16.80 -3.54
CA ARG A 20 -14.77 -15.74 -3.65
C ARG A 20 -15.36 -14.45 -4.23
N GLY A 21 -16.26 -14.59 -5.20
CA GLY A 21 -17.00 -13.47 -5.78
C GLY A 21 -17.81 -12.72 -4.73
N ALA A 22 -18.49 -13.45 -3.84
CA ALA A 22 -19.29 -12.87 -2.75
C ALA A 22 -18.42 -12.15 -1.70
N GLU A 23 -17.29 -12.75 -1.29
CA GLU A 23 -16.36 -12.10 -0.36
C GLU A 23 -15.82 -10.78 -0.93
N ILE A 24 -15.40 -10.80 -2.19
CA ILE A 24 -14.78 -9.63 -2.83
C ILE A 24 -15.81 -8.55 -3.12
N ALA A 25 -17.03 -8.92 -3.54
CA ALA A 25 -18.14 -7.98 -3.65
C ALA A 25 -18.39 -7.28 -2.31
N SER A 26 -18.47 -8.04 -1.21
CA SER A 26 -18.73 -7.49 0.13
C SER A 26 -17.60 -6.57 0.62
N ILE A 27 -16.34 -6.91 0.33
CA ILE A 27 -15.18 -6.07 0.66
C ILE A 27 -15.21 -4.78 -0.16
N CYS A 28 -15.41 -4.88 -1.47
CA CYS A 28 -15.42 -3.71 -2.34
C CYS A 28 -16.59 -2.77 -2.04
N GLU A 29 -17.77 -3.28 -1.69
CA GLU A 29 -18.90 -2.48 -1.26
C GLU A 29 -18.63 -1.78 0.08
N LYS A 30 -18.09 -2.49 1.08
CA LYS A 30 -17.72 -1.89 2.38
C LYS A 30 -16.73 -0.74 2.26
N HIS A 31 -15.81 -0.83 1.30
CA HIS A 31 -14.79 0.19 1.05
C HIS A 31 -15.19 1.23 0.00
N GLY A 32 -16.35 1.08 -0.64
CA GLY A 32 -16.81 1.99 -1.71
C GLY A 32 -15.94 1.96 -2.96
N TRP A 33 -15.33 0.81 -3.28
CA TRP A 33 -14.47 0.64 -4.44
C TRP A 33 -15.27 0.24 -5.67
N HIS A 34 -14.96 0.85 -6.81
CA HIS A 34 -15.44 0.35 -8.10
C HIS A 34 -14.69 -0.95 -8.43
N TYR A 35 -15.44 -2.02 -8.73
CA TYR A 35 -14.87 -3.31 -9.09
C TYR A 35 -15.57 -3.94 -10.30
N ILE A 36 -14.87 -4.82 -11.00
CA ILE A 36 -15.39 -5.61 -12.12
C ILE A 36 -15.06 -7.07 -11.80
N ILE A 37 -16.07 -7.89 -11.53
CA ILE A 37 -15.90 -9.32 -11.30
C ILE A 37 -16.04 -10.05 -12.63
N GLY A 38 -15.02 -10.84 -12.98
CA GLY A 38 -15.06 -11.82 -14.07
C GLY A 38 -15.02 -13.24 -13.52
N PHE A 39 -15.92 -14.09 -14.00
CA PHE A 39 -15.96 -15.51 -13.68
C PHE A 39 -15.32 -16.29 -14.83
N GLU A 40 -14.01 -16.55 -14.74
CA GLU A 40 -13.24 -17.31 -15.72
C GLU A 40 -12.56 -18.50 -15.02
N PRO A 41 -13.08 -19.73 -15.14
CA PRO A 41 -12.57 -20.90 -14.40
C PRO A 41 -11.23 -21.45 -14.92
N ASP A 42 -10.73 -20.96 -16.06
CA ASP A 42 -9.54 -21.48 -16.76
C ASP A 42 -8.26 -20.70 -16.43
N LYS A 43 -8.36 -19.55 -15.77
CA LYS A 43 -7.24 -18.66 -15.47
C LYS A 43 -6.97 -18.57 -13.97
N PRO A 44 -5.70 -18.39 -13.56
CA PRO A 44 -5.37 -18.22 -12.16
C PRO A 44 -6.11 -17.01 -11.56
N GLU A 45 -6.62 -17.20 -10.35
CA GLU A 45 -7.27 -16.15 -9.57
C GLU A 45 -6.33 -14.96 -9.39
N ASP A 46 -6.82 -13.77 -9.68
CA ASP A 46 -6.09 -12.54 -9.39
C ASP A 46 -6.93 -11.71 -8.42
N THR A 47 -6.70 -11.95 -7.13
CA THR A 47 -7.22 -11.17 -6.00
C THR A 47 -6.17 -10.20 -5.45
N SER A 48 -5.04 -10.08 -6.15
CA SER A 48 -3.86 -9.29 -5.78
C SER A 48 -4.18 -7.83 -5.49
N ASP A 49 -5.19 -7.29 -6.17
CA ASP A 49 -5.64 -5.91 -5.98
C ASP A 49 -6.32 -5.69 -4.62
N ILE A 50 -7.06 -6.68 -4.10
CA ILE A 50 -7.70 -6.64 -2.78
C ILE A 50 -6.61 -6.69 -1.69
N ASP A 51 -5.65 -7.60 -1.83
CA ASP A 51 -4.52 -7.73 -0.90
C ASP A 51 -3.67 -6.45 -0.85
N ARG A 52 -3.37 -5.87 -2.02
CA ARG A 52 -2.64 -4.58 -2.11
C ARG A 52 -3.38 -3.40 -1.49
N LEU A 53 -4.72 -3.46 -1.46
CA LEU A 53 -5.54 -2.42 -0.86
C LEU A 53 -5.62 -2.55 0.67
N LEU A 54 -5.66 -3.78 1.18
CA LEU A 54 -5.65 -4.08 2.61
C LEU A 54 -4.28 -3.85 3.25
N ASN A 55 -3.21 -4.15 2.54
CA ASN A 55 -1.84 -3.97 3.01
C ASN A 55 -1.11 -2.94 2.14
N PRO A 56 -1.44 -1.63 2.28
CA PRO A 56 -0.69 -0.61 1.59
C PRO A 56 0.75 -0.71 2.09
N VAL A 57 1.67 -1.10 1.21
CA VAL A 57 3.11 -1.01 1.46
C VAL A 57 3.40 0.46 1.73
N THR A 58 3.35 0.85 3.00
CA THR A 58 3.75 2.19 3.40
C THR A 58 5.22 2.28 3.02
N PRO A 59 5.64 3.24 2.18
CA PRO A 59 7.05 3.47 2.02
C PRO A 59 7.56 3.78 3.41
N LYS A 60 8.43 2.89 3.94
CA LYS A 60 9.06 3.06 5.25
C LYS A 60 9.70 4.44 5.22
N LYS A 61 9.00 5.42 5.79
CA LYS A 61 9.48 6.79 5.89
C LYS A 61 10.70 6.62 6.78
N ILE A 62 11.89 6.73 6.19
CA ILE A 62 13.12 6.73 6.97
C ILE A 62 12.98 7.98 7.84
N GLU A 63 12.55 7.77 9.08
CA GLU A 63 12.36 8.84 10.03
C GLU A 63 13.72 9.52 10.23
N ASN A 64 13.73 10.80 9.88
CA ASN A 64 14.72 11.78 10.25
C ASN A 64 16.17 11.36 9.97
N LYS A 65 16.58 11.56 8.71
CA LYS A 65 17.99 11.89 8.44
C LYS A 65 18.32 13.11 9.28
N ILE A 66 19.07 12.92 10.37
CA ILE A 66 19.49 14.02 11.24
C ILE A 66 20.17 15.09 10.38
N GLY A 67 19.67 16.32 10.48
CA GLY A 67 20.18 17.41 9.68
C GLY A 67 21.66 17.61 9.98
N ARG A 68 22.49 17.88 8.96
CA ARG A 68 23.92 18.15 9.15
C ARG A 68 24.20 19.25 10.20
N ASN A 69 23.26 20.16 10.43
CA ASN A 69 23.38 21.24 11.41
C ASN A 69 22.74 20.96 12.78
N ASP A 70 21.96 19.88 12.94
CA ASP A 70 21.32 19.51 14.20
C ASP A 70 22.36 19.09 15.26
N PRO A 71 22.05 19.24 16.55
CA PRO A 71 22.92 18.74 17.62
C PRO A 71 23.15 17.23 17.47
N CYS A 72 24.41 16.81 17.63
CA CYS A 72 24.77 15.41 17.52
C CYS A 72 24.08 14.59 18.62
N PRO A 73 23.44 13.45 18.27
CA PRO A 73 22.78 12.58 19.24
C PRO A 73 23.78 11.85 20.14
N CYS A 74 25.08 11.93 19.83
CA CYS A 74 26.19 11.42 20.62
C CYS A 74 26.47 12.21 21.92
N GLY A 75 25.69 13.26 22.22
CA GLY A 75 25.82 14.05 23.44
C GLY A 75 27.03 15.00 23.47
N SER A 76 27.79 15.12 22.37
CA SER A 76 29.00 15.95 22.32
C SER A 76 28.74 17.46 22.25
N GLY A 77 27.48 17.91 22.21
CA GLY A 77 27.09 19.33 22.08
C GLY A 77 27.45 20.00 20.74
N LYS A 78 28.08 19.26 19.81
CA LYS A 78 28.50 19.74 18.49
C LYS A 78 27.44 19.41 17.43
N LYS A 79 27.40 20.20 16.34
CA LYS A 79 26.54 19.91 15.18
C LYS A 79 26.91 18.57 14.54
N TYR A 80 25.94 17.81 14.03
CA TYR A 80 26.13 16.47 13.47
C TYR A 80 27.26 16.43 12.42
N LYS A 81 27.31 17.40 11.49
CA LYS A 81 28.39 17.53 10.47
C LYS A 81 29.80 17.73 11.01
N LYS A 82 29.96 18.08 12.30
CA LYS A 82 31.26 18.30 12.97
C LYS A 82 31.54 17.21 14.01
N CYS A 83 30.74 16.14 14.04
CA CYS A 83 30.86 15.08 15.03
C CYS A 83 30.66 13.70 14.37
N CYS A 84 29.46 13.11 14.46
CA CYS A 84 29.17 11.80 13.87
C CYS A 84 28.85 11.82 12.36
N GLY A 85 28.74 13.01 11.77
CA GLY A 85 28.50 13.22 10.33
C GLY A 85 29.71 13.81 9.61
N ILE A 86 30.92 13.55 10.11
CA ILE A 86 32.19 13.77 9.40
C ILE A 86 32.27 12.82 8.19
#